data_AF-A0A4R2NWN5-F1
#
_entry.id   AF-A0A4R2NWN5-F1
#
_cell.length_a   1.000
_cell.length_b   1.000
_cell.length_c   1.000
_cell.angle_alpha   90.00
_cell.angle_beta   90.00
_cell.angle_gamma   90.00
#
_symmetry.space_group_name_H-M   'P 1'
#
loop_
_entity.id
_entity.type
_entity.pdbx_description
1 polymer ?
#
loop_
_entity_poly.entity_id
_entity_poly.type
_entity_poly.pdbx_seq_one_letter_code
_entity_poly.pdbx_strand_id
1 'polypeptide(L)'
;MASKAQTLAQAERLFAFCRNSGAQPVQTAVLQPAETLLDLYGEDIRARAYVTSDPLRGEQMLRPDFTVPVVQMHMDDGGDPARYTYMGEVFRRQERDPNRPNEYIQVGYELFGGDDPAAADAEVFALFSEMLSPFGLRAATGDIGLLLAAVQGLATTDKRKAALTRHIWRPRRFRALLERFGGRSPVPESRKRLLADLDRHGVQAVLDAAGPEIGLRSRDDVAARLAALQADAAEPPISVAQVELLEDILSLRETSLNALAHLRDIAVDMPAIAPALDRMQARLDALAAQGIDVDLLDFEASYGRTTMEYYDGFVFGFYAEGRPDLPPVASGGRYDALTRILGRGRAVPAVGGVVRPELVLTLTEETAQ
;
A
#
# COMPACT_ATOMS: atom_id res chain seq x y z
N MET A 1 23.66 -7.92 -18.37
CA MET A 1 22.51 -6.99 -18.35
C MET A 1 21.87 -7.03 -19.72
N ALA A 2 20.57 -7.31 -19.79
CA ALA A 2 19.83 -7.26 -21.03
C ALA A 2 19.92 -5.86 -21.66
N SER A 3 20.07 -5.79 -22.98
CA SER A 3 20.00 -4.53 -23.71
C SER A 3 18.59 -3.93 -23.65
N LYS A 4 18.46 -2.60 -23.77
CA LYS A 4 17.16 -1.92 -23.82
C LYS A 4 16.24 -2.48 -24.92
N ALA A 5 16.81 -2.88 -26.06
CA ALA A 5 16.07 -3.52 -27.14
C ALA A 5 15.49 -4.90 -26.73
N GLN A 6 16.27 -5.74 -26.03
CA GLN A 6 15.77 -7.02 -25.51
C GLN A 6 14.66 -6.79 -24.48
N THR A 7 14.84 -5.83 -23.57
CA THR A 7 13.82 -5.46 -22.58
C THR A 7 12.53 -5.03 -23.24
N LEU A 8 12.58 -4.16 -24.26
CA LEU A 8 11.40 -3.73 -25.01
C LEU A 8 10.72 -4.90 -25.71
N ALA A 9 11.47 -5.80 -26.33
CA ALA A 9 10.89 -7.00 -26.95
C ALA A 9 10.21 -7.91 -25.92
N GLN A 10 10.79 -8.07 -24.71
CA GLN A 10 10.14 -8.80 -23.63
C GLN A 10 8.88 -8.08 -23.14
N ALA A 11 8.94 -6.76 -23.02
CA ALA A 11 7.82 -5.94 -22.62
C ALA A 11 6.65 -6.08 -23.62
N GLU A 12 6.94 -6.07 -24.92
CA GLU A 12 5.94 -6.29 -25.98
C GLU A 12 5.27 -7.66 -25.87
N ARG A 13 6.03 -8.71 -25.52
CA ARG A 13 5.46 -10.05 -25.27
C ARG A 13 4.49 -10.08 -24.10
N LEU A 14 4.90 -9.50 -22.96
CA LEU A 14 4.06 -9.42 -21.75
C LEU A 14 2.82 -8.55 -21.99
N PHE A 15 2.98 -7.45 -22.72
CA PHE A 15 1.88 -6.55 -23.09
C PHE A 15 0.90 -7.24 -24.05
N ALA A 16 1.39 -7.99 -25.03
CA ALA A 16 0.55 -8.79 -25.93
C ALA A 16 -0.24 -9.87 -25.16
N PHE A 17 0.36 -10.50 -24.15
CA PHE A 17 -0.34 -11.44 -23.28
C PHE A 17 -1.54 -10.77 -22.60
N CYS A 18 -1.35 -9.62 -21.93
CA CYS A 18 -2.45 -8.87 -21.30
C CYS A 18 -3.56 -8.48 -22.29
N ARG A 19 -3.19 -8.06 -23.50
CA ARG A 19 -4.17 -7.72 -24.55
C ARG A 19 -4.98 -8.93 -25.00
N ASN A 20 -4.34 -10.08 -25.14
CA ASN A 20 -5.01 -11.33 -25.53
C ASN A 20 -5.95 -11.82 -24.42
N SER A 21 -5.69 -11.47 -23.15
CA SER A 21 -6.60 -11.66 -22.02
C SER A 21 -7.75 -10.64 -21.96
N GLY A 22 -7.89 -9.75 -22.96
CA GLY A 22 -9.01 -8.82 -23.09
C GLY A 22 -8.77 -7.41 -22.55
N ALA A 23 -7.54 -7.08 -22.12
CA ALA A 23 -7.23 -5.71 -21.69
C ALA A 23 -7.07 -4.74 -22.86
N GLN A 24 -7.60 -3.53 -22.68
CA GLN A 24 -7.45 -2.44 -23.62
C GLN A 24 -6.12 -1.70 -23.40
N PRO A 25 -5.30 -1.51 -24.47
CA PRO A 25 -4.13 -0.65 -24.42
C PRO A 25 -4.45 0.78 -23.99
N VAL A 26 -3.74 1.27 -22.98
CA VAL A 26 -3.77 2.68 -22.57
C VAL A 26 -2.35 3.22 -22.44
N GLN A 27 -2.24 4.54 -22.55
CA GLN A 27 -0.98 5.25 -22.35
C GLN A 27 -1.24 6.51 -21.55
N THR A 28 -0.31 6.82 -20.64
CA THR A 28 -0.33 8.05 -19.85
C THR A 28 0.91 8.87 -20.18
N ALA A 29 0.87 10.18 -19.91
CA ALA A 29 2.04 11.02 -20.12
C ALA A 29 3.18 10.61 -19.17
N VAL A 30 4.43 10.73 -19.63
CA VAL A 30 5.60 10.52 -18.75
C VAL A 30 5.70 11.63 -17.72
N LEU A 31 5.45 12.88 -18.13
CA LEU A 31 5.42 14.04 -17.25
C LEU A 31 4.01 14.19 -16.65
N GLN A 32 3.94 14.22 -15.32
CA GLN A 32 2.70 14.27 -14.53
C GLN A 32 2.72 15.52 -13.63
N PRO A 33 1.57 16.13 -13.33
CA PRO A 33 1.49 17.14 -12.27
C PRO A 33 1.98 16.56 -10.94
N ALA A 34 2.93 17.22 -10.27
CA ALA A 34 3.48 16.69 -9.03
C ALA A 34 2.46 16.80 -7.89
N GLU A 35 1.82 17.95 -7.73
CA GLU A 35 0.97 18.35 -6.60
C GLU A 35 0.20 17.21 -5.90
N THR A 36 -1.05 16.97 -6.30
CA THR A 36 -1.92 16.00 -5.61
C THR A 36 -1.44 14.57 -5.82
N LEU A 37 -0.82 14.27 -6.96
CA LEU A 37 -0.44 12.89 -7.30
C LEU A 37 0.72 12.38 -6.46
N LEU A 38 1.70 13.24 -6.16
CA LEU A 38 2.90 12.84 -5.40
C LEU A 38 2.56 12.38 -3.99
N ASP A 39 1.54 12.99 -3.37
CA ASP A 39 1.09 12.61 -2.02
C ASP A 39 0.36 11.25 -2.01
N LEU A 40 -0.21 10.81 -3.14
CA LEU A 40 -0.90 9.51 -3.26
C LEU A 40 0.07 8.32 -3.30
N TYR A 41 1.32 8.55 -3.70
CA TYR A 41 2.32 7.50 -3.73
C TYR A 41 2.94 7.18 -2.36
N GLY A 42 2.71 8.06 -1.38
CA GLY A 42 3.29 7.94 -0.04
C GLY A 42 4.75 8.41 0.07
N GLU A 43 5.27 8.53 1.29
CA GLU A 43 6.54 9.22 1.56
C GLU A 43 7.76 8.55 0.88
N ASP A 44 7.80 7.22 0.70
CA ASP A 44 8.96 6.53 0.10
C ASP A 44 9.12 6.87 -1.38
N ILE A 45 8.04 6.70 -2.15
CA ILE A 45 8.04 7.03 -3.58
C ILE A 45 8.16 8.54 -3.77
N ARG A 46 7.52 9.36 -2.91
CA ARG A 46 7.68 10.82 -2.90
C ARG A 46 9.13 11.23 -2.73
N ALA A 47 9.87 10.60 -1.82
CA ALA A 47 11.30 10.85 -1.62
C ALA A 47 12.16 10.39 -2.81
N ARG A 48 11.64 9.56 -3.70
CA ARG A 48 12.36 9.00 -4.86
C ARG A 48 11.83 9.49 -6.20
N ALA A 49 10.85 10.39 -6.23
CA ALA A 49 10.36 10.97 -7.46
C ALA A 49 11.37 11.97 -8.05
N TYR A 50 11.45 12.02 -9.39
CA TYR A 50 12.13 13.10 -10.09
C TYR A 50 11.14 14.24 -10.29
N VAL A 51 11.37 15.36 -9.62
CA VAL A 51 10.55 16.57 -9.73
C VAL A 51 11.26 17.64 -10.56
N THR A 52 10.47 18.43 -11.29
CA THR A 52 10.93 19.57 -12.08
C THR A 52 9.92 20.72 -12.00
N SER A 53 10.30 21.90 -12.43
CA SER A 53 9.44 23.09 -12.43
C SER A 53 9.14 23.51 -13.87
N ASP A 54 7.85 23.65 -14.18
CA ASP A 54 7.36 24.21 -15.44
C ASP A 54 6.76 25.61 -15.17
N PRO A 55 7.21 26.66 -15.88
CA PRO A 55 6.73 28.03 -15.63
C PRO A 55 5.22 28.25 -15.79
N LEU A 56 4.53 27.41 -16.56
CA LEU A 56 3.09 27.51 -16.83
C LEU A 56 2.27 26.45 -16.08
N ARG A 57 2.84 25.26 -15.86
CA ARG A 57 2.16 24.12 -15.25
C ARG A 57 2.50 23.90 -13.78
N GLY A 58 3.43 24.66 -13.22
CA GLY A 58 3.87 24.50 -11.84
C GLY A 58 4.80 23.30 -11.65
N GLU A 59 4.77 22.68 -10.48
CA GLU A 59 5.63 21.53 -10.17
C GLU A 59 5.15 20.29 -10.93
N GLN A 60 6.08 19.64 -11.63
CA GLN A 60 5.86 18.43 -12.42
C GLN A 60 6.77 17.31 -11.93
N MET A 61 6.43 16.07 -12.25
CA MET A 61 7.26 14.91 -11.96
C MET A 61 7.31 13.93 -13.13
N LEU A 62 8.41 13.20 -13.25
CA LEU A 62 8.42 11.98 -14.06
C LEU A 62 7.61 10.91 -13.33
N ARG A 63 6.71 10.22 -14.02
CA ARG A 63 5.85 9.20 -13.41
C ARG A 63 6.69 8.10 -12.73
N PRO A 64 6.45 7.80 -11.44
CA PRO A 64 7.14 6.71 -10.75
C PRO A 64 6.48 5.34 -10.98
N ASP A 65 5.21 5.32 -11.38
CA ASP A 65 4.51 4.15 -11.91
C ASP A 65 3.46 4.57 -12.95
N PHE A 66 2.70 3.59 -13.44
CA PHE A 66 1.54 3.81 -14.30
C PHE A 66 0.20 3.84 -13.57
N THR A 67 0.09 3.16 -12.43
CA THR A 67 -1.17 2.92 -11.73
C THR A 67 -1.86 4.23 -11.36
N VAL A 68 -1.17 5.18 -10.71
CA VAL A 68 -1.83 6.44 -10.31
C VAL A 68 -2.32 7.26 -11.52
N PRO A 69 -1.51 7.48 -12.59
CA PRO A 69 -2.00 8.12 -13.81
C PRO A 69 -3.13 7.37 -14.53
N VAL A 70 -3.11 6.04 -14.53
CA VAL A 70 -4.18 5.22 -15.15
C VAL A 70 -5.47 5.31 -14.34
N VAL A 71 -5.38 5.31 -13.01
CA VAL A 71 -6.54 5.55 -12.13
C VAL A 71 -7.10 6.94 -12.41
N GLN A 72 -6.26 7.98 -12.51
CA GLN A 72 -6.75 9.33 -12.83
C GLN A 72 -7.48 9.36 -14.18
N MET A 73 -6.87 8.82 -15.24
CA MET A 73 -7.48 8.70 -16.56
C MET A 73 -8.83 7.98 -16.51
N HIS A 74 -8.92 6.86 -15.80
CA HIS A 74 -10.16 6.11 -15.64
C HIS A 74 -11.21 6.89 -14.82
N MET A 75 -10.79 7.60 -13.77
CA MET A 75 -11.72 8.36 -12.95
C MET A 75 -12.29 9.59 -13.67
N ASP A 76 -11.54 10.16 -14.62
CA ASP A 76 -11.97 11.28 -15.44
C ASP A 76 -12.93 10.84 -16.56
N ASP A 77 -12.58 9.80 -17.34
CA ASP A 77 -13.29 9.46 -18.59
C ASP A 77 -13.64 7.96 -18.76
N GLY A 78 -13.28 7.10 -17.80
CA GLY A 78 -13.46 5.65 -17.89
C GLY A 78 -14.88 5.17 -17.61
N GLY A 79 -15.27 4.06 -18.27
CA GLY A 79 -16.49 3.32 -17.99
C GLY A 79 -16.21 2.01 -17.24
N ASP A 80 -17.21 1.51 -16.50
CA ASP A 80 -17.10 0.31 -15.67
C ASP A 80 -17.93 -0.87 -16.24
N PRO A 81 -17.45 -2.13 -16.15
CA PRO A 81 -16.09 -2.52 -15.78
C PRO A 81 -15.08 -2.28 -16.91
N ALA A 82 -13.82 -2.06 -16.56
CA ALA A 82 -12.73 -1.89 -17.52
C ALA A 82 -11.50 -2.73 -17.17
N ARG A 83 -10.81 -3.18 -18.20
CA ARG A 83 -9.51 -3.86 -18.13
C ARG A 83 -8.52 -3.07 -18.98
N TYR A 84 -7.45 -2.58 -18.37
CA TYR A 84 -6.42 -1.82 -19.06
C TYR A 84 -5.08 -2.52 -18.99
N THR A 85 -4.30 -2.35 -20.04
CA THR A 85 -2.90 -2.74 -20.05
C THR A 85 -2.05 -1.63 -20.63
N TYR A 86 -0.83 -1.51 -20.15
CA TYR A 86 0.12 -0.49 -20.56
C TYR A 86 1.52 -1.07 -20.60
N MET A 87 2.40 -0.36 -21.30
CA MET A 87 3.83 -0.64 -21.35
C MET A 87 4.59 0.68 -21.50
N GLY A 88 5.63 0.87 -20.69
CA GLY A 88 6.57 1.97 -20.90
C GLY A 88 7.47 2.25 -19.71
N GLU A 89 8.22 3.33 -19.82
CA GLU A 89 9.24 3.72 -18.83
C GLU A 89 8.62 4.38 -17.60
N VAL A 90 9.23 4.10 -16.45
CA VAL A 90 8.97 4.74 -15.17
C VAL A 90 10.28 5.13 -14.49
N PHE A 91 10.22 6.14 -13.64
CA PHE A 91 11.42 6.80 -13.10
C PHE A 91 11.38 6.86 -11.58
N ARG A 92 12.38 6.25 -10.93
CA ARG A 92 12.55 6.31 -9.46
C ARG A 92 14.02 6.49 -9.11
N ARG A 93 14.35 7.58 -8.43
CA ARG A 93 15.68 7.84 -7.88
C ARG A 93 16.12 6.71 -6.94
N GLN A 94 17.41 6.39 -6.97
CA GLN A 94 18.06 5.45 -6.07
C GLN A 94 18.98 6.21 -5.12
N GLU A 95 18.88 5.94 -3.83
CA GLU A 95 19.64 6.67 -2.80
C GLU A 95 20.92 5.96 -2.36
N ARG A 96 20.97 4.63 -2.49
CA ARG A 96 22.00 3.80 -1.85
C ARG A 96 22.76 2.87 -2.80
N ASP A 97 22.18 2.59 -3.96
CA ASP A 97 22.74 1.65 -4.93
C ASP A 97 22.79 2.32 -6.31
N PRO A 98 23.98 2.72 -6.80
CA PRO A 98 24.14 3.34 -8.11
C PRO A 98 23.96 2.36 -9.27
N ASN A 99 24.01 1.04 -9.02
CA ASN A 99 23.83 0.02 -10.05
C ASN A 99 22.35 -0.33 -10.26
N ARG A 100 21.49 0.03 -9.31
CA ARG A 100 20.05 -0.18 -9.45
C ARG A 100 19.50 0.82 -10.49
N PRO A 101 18.72 0.35 -11.48
CA PRO A 101 18.16 1.24 -12.49
C PRO A 101 17.21 2.27 -11.85
N ASN A 102 17.37 3.52 -12.25
CA ASN A 102 16.48 4.63 -11.91
C ASN A 102 15.45 4.93 -13.02
N GLU A 103 15.66 4.39 -14.22
CA GLU A 103 14.74 4.30 -15.35
C GLU A 103 14.59 2.81 -15.69
N TYR A 104 13.37 2.31 -15.79
CA TYR A 104 13.08 0.92 -16.17
C TYR A 104 11.66 0.80 -16.73
N ILE A 105 11.38 -0.33 -17.40
CA ILE A 105 10.10 -0.56 -18.06
C ILE A 105 9.15 -1.29 -17.11
N GLN A 106 7.87 -0.91 -17.15
CA GLN A 106 6.78 -1.66 -16.55
C GLN A 106 5.80 -2.10 -17.64
N VAL A 107 5.28 -3.30 -17.48
CA VAL A 107 4.04 -3.76 -18.14
C VAL A 107 3.03 -4.03 -17.04
N GLY A 108 1.79 -3.57 -17.21
CA GLY A 108 0.77 -3.75 -16.19
C GLY A 108 -0.57 -4.17 -16.73
N TYR A 109 -1.42 -4.57 -15.79
CA TYR A 109 -2.81 -4.94 -15.99
C TYR A 109 -3.63 -4.37 -14.84
N GLU A 110 -4.63 -3.56 -15.16
CA GLU A 110 -5.49 -2.90 -14.18
C GLU A 110 -6.95 -3.27 -14.47
N LEU A 111 -7.70 -3.64 -13.43
CA LEU A 111 -9.13 -3.92 -13.49
C LEU A 111 -9.87 -2.89 -12.63
N PHE A 112 -10.83 -2.20 -13.25
CA PHE A 112 -11.72 -1.25 -12.60
C PHE A 112 -13.17 -1.73 -12.66
N GLY A 113 -13.90 -1.57 -11.56
CA GLY A 113 -15.30 -1.93 -11.43
C GLY A 113 -15.51 -3.43 -11.20
N GLY A 114 -16.69 -3.90 -11.60
CA GLY A 114 -17.17 -5.26 -11.35
C GLY A 114 -17.99 -5.37 -10.06
N ASP A 115 -18.95 -6.29 -10.06
CA ASP A 115 -19.87 -6.52 -8.93
C ASP A 115 -19.27 -7.45 -7.87
N ASP A 116 -18.18 -8.14 -8.20
CA ASP A 116 -17.51 -9.11 -7.33
C ASP A 116 -16.01 -8.78 -7.18
N PRO A 117 -15.62 -8.07 -6.10
CA PRO A 117 -14.23 -7.77 -5.81
C PRO A 117 -13.33 -9.01 -5.62
N ALA A 118 -13.87 -10.12 -5.10
CA ALA A 118 -13.10 -11.34 -4.89
C ALA A 118 -12.76 -12.01 -6.22
N ALA A 119 -13.72 -12.06 -7.16
CA ALA A 119 -13.48 -12.52 -8.51
C ALA A 119 -12.48 -11.63 -9.27
N ALA A 120 -12.55 -10.31 -9.08
CA ALA A 120 -11.59 -9.37 -9.68
C ALA A 120 -10.17 -9.56 -9.13
N ASP A 121 -10.03 -9.74 -7.80
CA ASP A 121 -8.74 -10.03 -7.16
C ASP A 121 -8.14 -11.34 -7.72
N ALA A 122 -8.97 -12.38 -7.85
CA ALA A 122 -8.57 -13.67 -8.38
C ALA A 122 -8.19 -13.62 -9.87
N GLU A 123 -8.93 -12.88 -10.69
CA GLU A 123 -8.63 -12.68 -12.12
C GLU A 123 -7.24 -12.07 -12.30
N VAL A 124 -6.95 -10.98 -11.61
CA VAL A 124 -5.65 -10.30 -11.72
C VAL A 124 -4.54 -11.21 -11.24
N PHE A 125 -4.68 -11.84 -10.07
CA PHE A 125 -3.66 -12.75 -9.56
C PHE A 125 -3.40 -13.92 -10.51
N ALA A 126 -4.46 -14.57 -11.00
CA ALA A 126 -4.35 -15.71 -11.91
C ALA A 126 -3.68 -15.32 -13.23
N LEU A 127 -3.98 -14.14 -13.77
CA LEU A 127 -3.34 -13.61 -14.97
C LEU A 127 -1.83 -13.46 -14.80
N PHE A 128 -1.37 -12.89 -13.68
CA PHE A 128 0.07 -12.79 -13.39
C PHE A 128 0.71 -14.16 -13.11
N SER A 129 -0.02 -15.05 -12.43
CA SER A 129 0.43 -16.43 -12.15
C SER A 129 0.64 -17.21 -13.45
N GLU A 130 -0.30 -17.11 -14.39
CA GLU A 130 -0.21 -17.76 -15.71
C GLU A 130 0.95 -17.17 -16.52
N MET A 131 1.02 -15.83 -16.61
CA MET A 131 2.07 -15.11 -17.33
C MET A 131 3.48 -15.48 -16.86
N LEU A 132 3.64 -15.78 -15.58
CA LEU A 132 4.93 -16.05 -14.94
C LEU A 132 5.16 -17.54 -14.65
N SER A 133 4.21 -18.41 -14.97
CA SER A 133 4.30 -19.86 -14.74
C SER A 133 5.57 -20.53 -15.29
N PRO A 134 6.18 -20.09 -16.42
CA PRO A 134 7.41 -20.72 -16.92
C PRO A 134 8.64 -20.54 -16.01
N PHE A 135 8.60 -19.62 -15.04
CA PHE A 135 9.77 -19.25 -14.23
C PHE A 135 9.77 -19.84 -12.82
N GLY A 136 8.74 -20.64 -12.45
CA GLY A 136 8.67 -21.30 -11.14
C GLY A 136 8.76 -20.32 -9.96
N LEU A 137 8.16 -19.14 -10.08
CA LEU A 137 8.21 -18.11 -9.04
C LEU A 137 7.33 -18.48 -7.84
N ARG A 138 7.79 -18.14 -6.64
CA ARG A 138 6.96 -18.21 -5.43
C ARG A 138 6.05 -16.99 -5.36
N ALA A 139 4.76 -17.22 -5.17
CA ALA A 139 3.80 -16.16 -4.87
C ALA A 139 3.72 -15.92 -3.36
N ALA A 140 3.61 -14.65 -2.97
CA ALA A 140 3.31 -14.24 -1.59
C ALA A 140 2.12 -13.29 -1.60
N THR A 141 1.24 -13.41 -0.62
CA THR A 141 0.02 -12.60 -0.51
C THR A 141 -0.13 -11.94 0.86
N GLY A 142 -0.98 -10.92 0.94
CA GLY A 142 -1.39 -10.27 2.18
C GLY A 142 -2.70 -9.49 2.00
N ASP A 143 -3.14 -8.83 3.08
CA ASP A 143 -4.35 -8.02 3.05
C ASP A 143 -4.21 -6.80 3.96
N ILE A 144 -4.07 -5.60 3.36
CA ILE A 144 -3.99 -4.35 4.11
C ILE A 144 -5.33 -4.00 4.77
N GLY A 145 -6.44 -4.42 4.14
CA GLY A 145 -7.80 -4.27 4.67
C GLY A 145 -8.01 -5.02 5.99
N LEU A 146 -7.36 -6.16 6.17
CA LEU A 146 -7.33 -6.89 7.45
C LEU A 146 -6.67 -6.05 8.55
N LEU A 147 -5.51 -5.46 8.26
CA LEU A 147 -4.79 -4.62 9.24
C LEU A 147 -5.57 -3.36 9.60
N LEU A 148 -6.22 -2.75 8.59
CA LEU A 148 -7.13 -1.63 8.79
C LEU A 148 -8.29 -2.01 9.72
N ALA A 149 -8.93 -3.16 9.47
CA ALA A 149 -10.01 -3.67 10.30
C ALA A 149 -9.56 -3.94 11.75
N ALA A 150 -8.38 -4.53 11.94
CA ALA A 150 -7.81 -4.79 13.26
C ALA A 150 -7.59 -3.50 14.06
N VAL A 151 -7.06 -2.44 13.42
CA VAL A 151 -6.93 -1.11 14.04
C VAL A 151 -8.29 -0.52 14.41
N GLN A 152 -9.31 -0.68 13.55
CA GLN A 152 -10.65 -0.20 13.84
C GLN A 152 -11.31 -0.94 15.01
N GLY A 153 -10.94 -2.20 15.23
CA GLY A 153 -11.41 -3.03 16.35
C GLY A 153 -10.85 -2.66 17.72
N LEU A 154 -9.82 -1.83 17.80
CA LEU A 154 -9.21 -1.43 19.08
C LEU A 154 -10.18 -0.60 19.92
N ALA A 155 -10.24 -0.87 21.23
CA ALA A 155 -11.05 -0.09 22.17
C ALA A 155 -10.28 1.17 22.59
N THR A 156 -10.36 2.21 21.77
CA THR A 156 -9.64 3.46 21.94
C THR A 156 -10.30 4.58 21.11
N THR A 157 -9.87 5.84 21.32
CA THR A 157 -10.36 6.99 20.54
C THR A 157 -10.10 6.89 19.03
N ASP A 158 -10.98 7.52 18.25
CA ASP A 158 -10.83 7.65 16.78
C ASP A 158 -9.52 8.35 16.39
N LYS A 159 -9.03 9.28 17.22
CA LYS A 159 -7.75 9.96 16.99
C LYS A 159 -6.58 8.96 17.05
N ARG A 160 -6.59 8.02 18.01
CA ARG A 160 -5.57 6.97 18.12
C ARG A 160 -5.68 5.97 16.98
N LYS A 161 -6.90 5.56 16.61
CA LYS A 161 -7.15 4.71 15.43
C LYS A 161 -6.62 5.36 14.14
N ALA A 162 -6.99 6.62 13.88
CA ALA A 162 -6.51 7.37 12.72
C ALA A 162 -4.98 7.54 12.71
N ALA A 163 -4.35 7.73 13.87
CA ALA A 163 -2.90 7.78 13.98
C ALA A 163 -2.25 6.43 13.62
N LEU A 164 -2.78 5.31 14.12
CA LEU A 164 -2.30 3.97 13.78
C LEU A 164 -2.50 3.66 12.30
N THR A 165 -3.71 3.91 11.76
CA THR A 165 -4.04 3.72 10.34
C THR A 165 -3.06 4.46 9.43
N ARG A 166 -2.76 5.74 9.72
CA ARG A 166 -1.80 6.54 8.94
C ARG A 166 -0.40 5.91 8.88
N HIS A 167 -0.03 5.12 9.87
CA HIS A 167 1.29 4.50 9.95
C HIS A 167 1.28 3.00 9.62
N ILE A 168 0.20 2.45 9.07
CA ILE A 168 0.17 1.04 8.64
C ILE A 168 1.35 0.72 7.73
N TRP A 169 1.63 1.55 6.72
CA TRP A 169 2.78 1.39 5.83
C TRP A 169 4.13 1.86 6.42
N ARG A 170 4.20 2.04 7.74
CA ARG A 170 5.41 2.44 8.47
C ARG A 170 5.59 1.53 9.69
N PRO A 171 6.01 0.26 9.52
CA PRO A 171 6.03 -0.72 10.61
C PRO A 171 6.72 -0.24 11.90
N ARG A 172 7.85 0.47 11.78
CA ARG A 172 8.57 1.05 12.93
C ARG A 172 7.75 2.13 13.66
N ARG A 173 7.15 3.06 12.91
CA ARG A 173 6.32 4.14 13.50
C ARG A 173 5.02 3.57 14.06
N PHE A 174 4.40 2.61 13.37
CA PHE A 174 3.23 1.90 13.83
C PHE A 174 3.47 1.23 15.18
N ARG A 175 4.54 0.44 15.29
CA ARG A 175 4.92 -0.24 16.53
C ARG A 175 5.18 0.75 17.66
N ALA A 176 5.94 1.80 17.42
CA ALA A 176 6.20 2.84 18.43
C ALA A 176 4.90 3.54 18.91
N LEU A 177 3.93 3.75 18.02
CA LEU A 177 2.62 4.29 18.42
C LEU A 177 1.79 3.29 19.20
N LEU A 178 1.79 2.02 18.79
CA LEU A 178 1.09 0.95 19.49
C LEU A 178 1.64 0.77 20.91
N GLU A 179 2.97 0.72 21.07
CA GLU A 179 3.62 0.66 22.39
C GLU A 179 3.26 1.87 23.26
N ARG A 180 3.25 3.08 22.67
CA ARG A 180 2.85 4.29 23.38
C ARG A 180 1.39 4.24 23.82
N PHE A 181 0.47 3.89 22.93
CA PHE A 181 -0.96 3.82 23.25
C PHE A 181 -1.31 2.62 24.14
N GLY A 182 -0.52 1.56 24.12
CA GLY A 182 -0.61 0.44 25.07
C GLY A 182 0.08 0.71 26.41
N GLY A 183 0.61 1.91 26.65
CA GLY A 183 1.27 2.26 27.91
C GLY A 183 2.60 1.55 28.16
N ARG A 184 3.20 0.92 27.14
CA ARG A 184 4.46 0.19 27.22
C ARG A 184 5.70 1.08 27.02
N SER A 185 5.53 2.33 26.57
CA SER A 185 6.63 3.29 26.39
C SER A 185 6.61 4.40 27.45
N PRO A 186 7.76 4.84 27.99
CA PRO A 186 7.82 5.96 28.91
C PRO A 186 7.44 7.28 28.22
N VAL A 187 6.64 8.10 28.90
CA VAL A 187 6.33 9.45 28.42
C VAL A 187 7.59 10.32 28.54
N PRO A 188 8.03 11.01 27.47
CA PRO A 188 9.19 11.91 27.54
C PRO A 188 9.01 13.03 28.58
N GLU A 189 10.08 13.39 29.31
CA GLU A 189 10.05 14.45 30.35
C GLU A 189 9.60 15.83 29.82
N SER A 190 9.88 16.14 28.55
CA SER A 190 9.36 17.35 27.91
C SER A 190 7.83 17.34 27.79
N ARG A 191 7.24 16.19 27.46
CA ARG A 191 5.78 16.03 27.37
C ARG A 191 5.13 16.03 28.75
N LYS A 192 5.77 15.42 29.76
CA LYS A 192 5.28 15.48 31.16
C LYS A 192 5.20 16.92 31.66
N ARG A 193 6.26 17.72 31.44
CA ARG A 193 6.27 19.14 31.81
C ARG A 193 5.17 19.92 31.10
N LEU A 194 5.04 19.76 29.78
CA LEU A 194 3.98 20.42 29.01
C LEU A 194 2.58 20.06 29.53
N LEU A 195 2.31 18.79 29.80
CA LEU A 195 1.01 18.36 30.33
C LEU A 195 0.75 18.95 31.73
N ALA A 196 1.76 18.96 32.60
CA ALA A 196 1.64 19.57 33.93
C ALA A 196 1.37 21.08 33.86
N ASP A 197 2.00 21.79 32.91
CA ASP A 197 1.75 23.22 32.68
C ASP A 197 0.33 23.46 32.13
N LEU A 198 -0.13 22.60 31.20
CA LEU A 198 -1.50 22.64 30.68
C LEU A 198 -2.54 22.38 31.77
N ASP A 199 -2.31 21.41 32.65
CA ASP A 199 -3.22 21.09 33.76
C ASP A 199 -3.28 22.23 34.79
N ARG A 200 -2.15 22.91 35.03
CA ARG A 200 -2.07 23.99 36.03
C ARG A 200 -2.59 25.33 35.51
N HIS A 201 -2.30 25.67 34.26
CA HIS A 201 -2.49 27.02 33.72
C HIS A 201 -3.52 27.09 32.60
N GLY A 202 -3.89 25.96 31.99
CA GLY A 202 -4.77 25.91 30.82
C GLY A 202 -4.05 26.27 29.52
N VAL A 203 -4.69 25.91 28.39
CA VAL A 203 -4.13 26.06 27.04
C VAL A 203 -3.76 27.51 26.71
N GLN A 204 -4.64 28.46 27.04
CA GLN A 204 -4.45 29.87 26.67
C GLN A 204 -3.23 30.50 27.39
N ALA A 205 -3.08 30.25 28.69
CA ALA A 205 -1.94 30.77 29.44
C ALA A 205 -0.61 30.19 28.98
N VAL A 206 -0.58 28.89 28.61
CA VAL A 206 0.61 28.26 28.02
C VAL A 206 0.95 28.88 26.67
N LEU A 207 -0.05 29.21 25.84
CA LEU A 207 0.17 29.90 24.56
C LEU A 207 0.63 31.35 24.73
N ASP A 208 0.15 32.06 25.74
CA ASP A 208 0.55 33.44 26.02
C ASP A 208 1.97 33.53 26.56
N ALA A 209 2.40 32.52 27.33
CA ALA A 209 3.77 32.40 27.80
C ALA A 209 4.77 31.96 26.71
N ALA A 210 4.30 31.37 25.60
CA ALA A 210 5.15 30.81 24.54
C ALA A 210 5.77 31.87 23.60
N GLY A 211 5.28 33.12 23.65
CA GLY A 211 5.78 34.23 22.83
C GLY A 211 4.99 34.47 21.54
N PRO A 212 5.56 35.19 20.55
CA PRO A 212 4.85 35.58 19.34
C PRO A 212 4.58 34.39 18.41
N GLU A 213 3.56 34.53 17.56
CA GLU A 213 3.23 33.54 16.53
C GLU A 213 4.31 33.51 15.45
N ILE A 214 5.03 32.39 15.35
CA ILE A 214 6.08 32.18 14.34
C ILE A 214 5.76 30.89 13.57
N GLY A 215 5.67 30.99 12.25
CA GLY A 215 5.47 29.85 11.35
C GLY A 215 4.10 29.83 10.66
N LEU A 216 3.74 28.68 10.09
CA LEU A 216 2.54 28.52 9.25
C LEU A 216 1.28 28.09 10.02
N ARG A 217 1.39 27.77 11.31
CA ARG A 217 0.25 27.33 12.12
C ARG A 217 -0.28 28.52 12.90
N SER A 218 -1.60 28.71 12.84
CA SER A 218 -2.27 29.72 13.64
C SER A 218 -2.23 29.36 15.13
N ARG A 219 -2.41 30.35 16.00
CA ARG A 219 -2.62 30.12 17.43
C ARG A 219 -3.73 29.12 17.75
N ASP A 220 -4.84 29.19 17.02
CA ASP A 220 -5.98 28.27 17.21
C ASP A 220 -5.62 26.83 16.86
N ASP A 221 -4.81 26.62 15.80
CA ASP A 221 -4.30 25.29 15.45
C ASP A 221 -3.43 24.71 16.58
N VAL A 222 -2.58 25.55 17.18
CA VAL A 222 -1.72 25.12 18.29
C VAL A 222 -2.58 24.82 19.52
N ALA A 223 -3.56 25.67 19.84
CA ALA A 223 -4.50 25.46 20.94
C ALA A 223 -5.24 24.12 20.80
N ALA A 224 -5.78 23.83 19.62
CA ALA A 224 -6.47 22.58 19.32
C ALA A 224 -5.56 21.35 19.49
N ARG A 225 -4.27 21.46 19.11
CA ARG A 225 -3.29 20.39 19.31
C ARG A 225 -2.92 20.19 20.77
N LEU A 226 -2.78 21.26 21.55
CA LEU A 226 -2.52 21.16 23.00
C LEU A 226 -3.69 20.49 23.72
N ALA A 227 -4.92 20.90 23.41
CA ALA A 227 -6.13 20.26 23.94
C ALA A 227 -6.21 18.77 23.54
N ALA A 228 -5.86 18.43 22.29
CA ALA A 228 -5.80 17.04 21.84
C ALA A 228 -4.72 16.22 22.57
N LEU A 229 -3.57 16.81 22.90
CA LEU A 229 -2.51 16.14 23.67
C LEU A 229 -2.93 15.85 25.12
N GLN A 230 -3.65 16.78 25.75
CA GLN A 230 -4.20 16.61 27.10
C GLN A 230 -5.29 15.52 27.11
N ALA A 231 -6.22 15.57 26.16
CA ALA A 231 -7.25 14.53 26.01
C ALA A 231 -6.64 13.14 25.75
N ASP A 232 -5.62 13.03 24.89
CA ASP A 232 -4.92 11.77 24.63
C ASP A 232 -4.16 11.23 25.86
N ALA A 233 -3.67 12.12 26.73
CA ALA A 233 -2.98 11.74 27.96
C ALA A 233 -3.95 11.24 29.05
N ALA A 234 -5.18 11.74 29.06
CA ALA A 234 -6.24 11.28 29.96
C ALA A 234 -6.89 9.95 29.51
N GLU A 235 -6.76 9.60 28.23
CA GLU A 235 -7.32 8.37 27.68
C GLU A 235 -6.58 7.12 28.21
N PRO A 236 -7.29 6.12 28.76
CA PRO A 236 -6.71 4.87 29.21
C PRO A 236 -5.85 4.18 28.14
N PRO A 237 -4.81 3.41 28.52
CA PRO A 237 -4.06 2.62 27.56
C PRO A 237 -4.95 1.58 26.87
N ILE A 238 -4.60 1.24 25.63
CA ILE A 238 -5.12 0.06 24.95
C ILE A 238 -4.76 -1.16 25.80
N SER A 239 -5.72 -2.06 26.01
CA SER A 239 -5.51 -3.24 26.86
C SER A 239 -4.37 -4.11 26.34
N VAL A 240 -3.65 -4.77 27.26
CA VAL A 240 -2.55 -5.70 26.93
C VAL A 240 -3.02 -6.78 25.95
N ALA A 241 -4.19 -7.36 26.18
CA ALA A 241 -4.79 -8.36 25.30
C ALA A 241 -5.00 -7.84 23.87
N GLN A 242 -5.55 -6.63 23.69
CA GLN A 242 -5.72 -6.07 22.34
C GLN A 242 -4.41 -5.74 21.64
N VAL A 243 -3.38 -5.34 22.39
CA VAL A 243 -2.04 -5.14 21.83
C VAL A 243 -1.45 -6.48 21.39
N GLU A 244 -1.58 -7.53 22.20
CA GLU A 244 -1.11 -8.88 21.88
C GLU A 244 -1.82 -9.48 20.66
N LEU A 245 -3.15 -9.36 20.57
CA LEU A 245 -3.91 -9.80 19.38
C LEU A 245 -3.45 -9.09 18.11
N LEU A 246 -3.21 -7.78 18.18
CA LEU A 246 -2.71 -7.04 17.02
C LEU A 246 -1.27 -7.44 16.68
N GLU A 247 -0.41 -7.65 17.68
CA GLU A 247 0.96 -8.15 17.48
C GLU A 247 0.97 -9.55 16.83
N ASP A 248 0.06 -10.43 17.24
CA ASP A 248 -0.13 -11.76 16.66
C ASP A 248 -0.51 -11.65 15.17
N ILE A 249 -1.57 -10.90 14.84
CA ILE A 249 -1.96 -10.62 13.45
C ILE A 249 -0.76 -10.08 12.66
N LEU A 250 -0.01 -9.12 13.20
CA LEU A 250 1.11 -8.52 12.48
C LEU A 250 2.29 -9.47 12.23
N SER A 251 2.46 -10.49 13.06
CA SER A 251 3.50 -11.50 12.94
C SER A 251 3.10 -12.72 12.10
N LEU A 252 1.81 -12.85 11.77
CA LEU A 252 1.26 -14.00 11.07
C LEU A 252 1.89 -14.19 9.68
N ARG A 253 2.47 -15.38 9.49
CA ARG A 253 3.10 -15.87 8.26
C ARG A 253 2.84 -17.36 8.13
N GLU A 254 1.92 -17.73 7.26
CA GLU A 254 1.48 -19.11 7.06
C GLU A 254 0.97 -19.32 5.64
N THR A 255 0.60 -20.55 5.28
CA THR A 255 -0.23 -20.79 4.08
C THR A 255 -1.62 -20.20 4.24
N SER A 256 -2.25 -19.79 3.14
CA SER A 256 -3.45 -18.94 3.14
C SER A 256 -4.63 -19.52 3.92
N LEU A 257 -4.87 -20.83 3.83
CA LEU A 257 -5.94 -21.48 4.61
C LEU A 257 -5.63 -21.57 6.11
N ASN A 258 -4.37 -21.88 6.46
CA ASN A 258 -3.95 -21.92 7.86
C ASN A 258 -3.97 -20.53 8.50
N ALA A 259 -3.53 -19.51 7.75
CA ALA A 259 -3.64 -18.12 8.15
C ALA A 259 -5.10 -17.71 8.36
N LEU A 260 -6.01 -18.08 7.45
CA LEU A 260 -7.43 -17.79 7.61
C LEU A 260 -8.02 -18.46 8.86
N ALA A 261 -7.69 -19.72 9.13
CA ALA A 261 -8.12 -20.42 10.33
C ALA A 261 -7.64 -19.72 11.61
N HIS A 262 -6.34 -19.40 11.69
CA HIS A 262 -5.76 -18.66 12.82
C HIS A 262 -6.44 -17.30 13.02
N LEU A 263 -6.68 -16.56 11.95
CA LEU A 263 -7.36 -15.27 12.02
C LEU A 263 -8.83 -15.39 12.46
N ARG A 264 -9.51 -16.49 12.14
CA ARG A 264 -10.88 -16.75 12.62
C ARG A 264 -10.90 -16.99 14.13
N ASP A 265 -9.87 -17.62 14.68
CA ASP A 265 -9.73 -17.76 16.14
C ASP A 265 -9.52 -16.38 16.80
N ILE A 266 -8.66 -15.54 16.23
CA ILE A 266 -8.47 -14.15 16.69
C ILE A 266 -9.78 -13.34 16.61
N ALA A 267 -10.61 -13.58 15.59
CA ALA A 267 -11.87 -12.87 15.40
C ALA A 267 -12.90 -13.10 16.53
N VAL A 268 -12.73 -14.14 17.36
CA VAL A 268 -13.55 -14.36 18.55
C VAL A 268 -13.37 -13.19 19.55
N ASP A 269 -12.13 -12.78 19.78
CA ASP A 269 -11.80 -11.68 20.69
C ASP A 269 -11.70 -10.32 19.97
N MET A 270 -11.60 -10.32 18.64
CA MET A 270 -11.61 -9.12 17.81
C MET A 270 -12.63 -9.20 16.66
N PRO A 271 -13.95 -9.17 16.92
CA PRO A 271 -14.98 -9.37 15.89
C PRO A 271 -14.92 -8.38 14.71
N ALA A 272 -14.29 -7.22 14.91
CA ALA A 272 -14.12 -6.20 13.88
C ALA A 272 -13.38 -6.70 12.63
N ILE A 273 -12.57 -7.76 12.73
CA ILE A 273 -11.85 -8.32 11.56
C ILE A 273 -12.71 -9.29 10.74
N ALA A 274 -13.82 -9.80 11.28
CA ALA A 274 -14.61 -10.84 10.62
C ALA A 274 -15.04 -10.49 9.18
N PRO A 275 -15.51 -9.26 8.86
CA PRO A 275 -15.83 -8.91 7.48
C PRO A 275 -14.62 -8.93 6.53
N ALA A 276 -13.40 -8.68 7.04
CA ALA A 276 -12.18 -8.82 6.24
C ALA A 276 -11.85 -10.29 5.97
N LEU A 277 -12.12 -11.16 6.95
CA LEU A 277 -11.93 -12.62 6.79
C LEU A 277 -12.96 -13.23 5.85
N ASP A 278 -14.18 -12.72 5.82
CA ASP A 278 -15.20 -13.13 4.83
C ASP A 278 -14.75 -12.78 3.41
N ARG A 279 -14.18 -11.58 3.21
CA ARG A 279 -13.58 -11.18 1.93
C ARG A 279 -12.36 -12.04 1.57
N MET A 280 -11.52 -12.37 2.55
CA MET A 280 -10.37 -13.26 2.34
C MET A 280 -10.83 -14.66 1.91
N GLN A 281 -11.83 -15.25 2.58
CA GLN A 281 -12.41 -16.54 2.18
C GLN A 281 -12.96 -16.49 0.75
N ALA A 282 -13.81 -15.51 0.44
CA ALA A 282 -14.39 -15.36 -0.89
C ALA A 282 -13.31 -15.25 -1.98
N ARG A 283 -12.21 -14.54 -1.69
CA ARG A 283 -11.07 -14.44 -2.60
C ARG A 283 -10.33 -15.76 -2.75
N LEU A 284 -10.12 -16.54 -1.68
CA LEU A 284 -9.51 -17.87 -1.77
C LEU A 284 -10.38 -18.84 -2.58
N ASP A 285 -11.70 -18.78 -2.39
CA ASP A 285 -12.64 -19.57 -3.19
C ASP A 285 -12.56 -19.19 -4.68
N ALA A 286 -12.50 -17.89 -4.99
CA ALA A 286 -12.36 -17.39 -6.35
C ALA A 286 -11.00 -17.76 -6.97
N LEU A 287 -9.90 -17.71 -6.20
CA LEU A 287 -8.57 -18.14 -6.64
C LEU A 287 -8.54 -19.64 -6.95
N ALA A 288 -9.12 -20.47 -6.09
CA ALA A 288 -9.25 -21.91 -6.31
C ALA A 288 -10.08 -22.22 -7.57
N ALA A 289 -11.15 -21.45 -7.82
CA ALA A 289 -11.94 -21.58 -9.04
C ALA A 289 -11.16 -21.23 -10.32
N GLN A 290 -10.10 -20.42 -10.22
CA GLN A 290 -9.15 -20.12 -11.31
C GLN A 290 -8.00 -21.13 -11.40
N GLY A 291 -8.02 -22.21 -10.59
CA GLY A 291 -7.00 -23.25 -10.60
C GLY A 291 -5.73 -22.90 -9.81
N ILE A 292 -5.77 -21.87 -8.96
CA ILE A 292 -4.68 -21.58 -8.02
C ILE A 292 -4.74 -22.54 -6.84
N ASP A 293 -3.62 -23.17 -6.52
CA ASP A 293 -3.47 -24.00 -5.33
C ASP A 293 -3.36 -23.11 -4.07
N VAL A 294 -4.50 -22.87 -3.43
CA VAL A 294 -4.60 -22.03 -2.23
C VAL A 294 -4.08 -22.72 -0.97
N ASP A 295 -3.89 -24.04 -0.98
CA ASP A 295 -3.34 -24.79 0.15
C ASP A 295 -1.85 -24.48 0.33
N LEU A 296 -1.15 -24.22 -0.78
CA LEU A 296 0.28 -23.88 -0.81
C LEU A 296 0.56 -22.39 -0.97
N LEU A 297 -0.48 -21.55 -1.06
CA LEU A 297 -0.31 -20.12 -1.29
C LEU A 297 0.11 -19.39 -0.02
N ASP A 298 1.30 -18.80 -0.01
CA ASP A 298 1.81 -18.06 1.15
C ASP A 298 0.99 -16.80 1.46
N PHE A 299 0.74 -16.58 2.74
CA PHE A 299 0.10 -15.41 3.30
C PHE A 299 0.95 -14.82 4.43
N GLU A 300 1.23 -13.52 4.32
CA GLU A 300 1.82 -12.73 5.40
C GLU A 300 0.93 -11.51 5.65
N ALA A 301 0.39 -11.38 6.86
CA ALA A 301 -0.51 -10.27 7.19
C ALA A 301 0.18 -8.89 7.06
N SER A 302 1.50 -8.84 7.29
CA SER A 302 2.32 -7.64 7.14
C SER A 302 2.84 -7.41 5.71
N TYR A 303 2.51 -8.27 4.75
CA TYR A 303 2.90 -8.10 3.35
C TYR A 303 2.25 -6.84 2.76
N GLY A 304 2.96 -6.16 1.85
CA GLY A 304 2.48 -4.91 1.22
C GLY A 304 2.71 -3.62 2.04
N ARG A 305 3.07 -3.71 3.33
CA ARG A 305 3.29 -2.53 4.20
C ARG A 305 4.51 -1.67 3.82
N THR A 306 5.34 -2.10 2.90
CA THR A 306 6.59 -1.40 2.52
C THR A 306 6.79 -1.26 1.02
N THR A 307 5.83 -1.66 0.19
CA THR A 307 5.97 -1.64 -1.28
C THR A 307 5.29 -0.42 -1.88
N MET A 308 3.96 -0.31 -1.76
CA MET A 308 3.16 0.83 -2.22
C MET A 308 2.09 1.20 -1.19
N GLU A 309 1.94 2.50 -0.91
CA GLU A 309 1.10 3.02 0.18
C GLU A 309 -0.36 3.23 -0.20
N TYR A 310 -0.69 3.06 -1.48
CA TYR A 310 -2.06 3.21 -1.97
C TYR A 310 -2.89 1.93 -1.87
N TYR A 311 -2.29 0.76 -1.58
CA TYR A 311 -3.03 -0.49 -1.45
C TYR A 311 -3.81 -0.53 -0.13
N ASP A 312 -5.09 -0.86 -0.19
CA ASP A 312 -6.01 -0.88 0.95
C ASP A 312 -6.78 -2.21 1.12
N GLY A 313 -6.43 -3.23 0.33
CA GLY A 313 -7.01 -4.57 0.39
C GLY A 313 -6.00 -5.67 0.08
N PHE A 314 -6.38 -6.62 -0.76
CA PHE A 314 -5.52 -7.70 -1.24
C PHE A 314 -4.23 -7.16 -1.84
N VAL A 315 -3.11 -7.82 -1.55
CA VAL A 315 -1.80 -7.53 -2.14
C VAL A 315 -1.08 -8.82 -2.45
N PHE A 316 -0.30 -8.84 -3.52
CA PHE A 316 0.46 -10.01 -3.93
C PHE A 316 1.80 -9.64 -4.57
N GLY A 317 2.70 -10.62 -4.67
CA GLY A 317 3.90 -10.51 -5.50
C GLY A 317 4.54 -11.85 -5.78
N PHE A 318 5.37 -11.86 -6.83
CA PHE A 318 6.01 -13.05 -7.38
C PHE A 318 7.53 -12.90 -7.27
N TYR A 319 8.17 -13.89 -6.65
CA TYR A 319 9.56 -13.86 -6.23
C TYR A 319 10.34 -15.02 -6.81
N ALA A 320 11.57 -14.76 -7.25
CA ALA A 320 12.51 -15.81 -7.64
C ALA A 320 13.27 -16.29 -6.39
N GLU A 321 12.92 -17.45 -5.84
CA GLU A 321 13.50 -17.95 -4.58
C GLU A 321 15.02 -18.14 -4.65
N GLY A 322 15.52 -18.59 -5.81
CA GLY A 322 16.97 -18.73 -6.06
C GLY A 322 17.72 -17.40 -6.17
N ARG A 323 17.02 -16.25 -6.17
CA ARG A 323 17.56 -14.91 -6.41
C ARG A 323 17.03 -13.89 -5.40
N PRO A 324 17.35 -14.04 -4.09
CA PRO A 324 16.91 -13.11 -3.05
C PRO A 324 17.51 -11.69 -3.20
N ASP A 325 18.52 -11.52 -4.06
CA ASP A 325 19.07 -10.23 -4.47
C ASP A 325 18.10 -9.44 -5.38
N LEU A 326 17.20 -10.14 -6.07
CA LEU A 326 16.23 -9.51 -6.96
C LEU A 326 15.00 -9.03 -6.18
N PRO A 327 14.47 -7.85 -6.53
CA PRO A 327 13.14 -7.44 -6.07
C PRO A 327 12.05 -8.32 -6.72
N PRO A 328 10.78 -8.19 -6.28
CA PRO A 328 9.67 -8.93 -6.90
C PRO A 328 9.66 -8.75 -8.43
N VAL A 329 9.46 -9.86 -9.15
CA VAL A 329 9.34 -9.90 -10.62
C VAL A 329 8.05 -9.21 -11.05
N ALA A 330 6.98 -9.50 -10.31
CA ALA A 330 5.71 -8.80 -10.40
C ALA A 330 5.13 -8.55 -9.01
N SER A 331 4.29 -7.53 -8.91
CA SER A 331 3.56 -7.18 -7.70
C SER A 331 2.28 -6.45 -8.04
N GLY A 332 1.26 -6.62 -7.20
CA GLY A 332 -0.02 -5.98 -7.39
C GLY A 332 -0.85 -5.95 -6.12
N GLY A 333 -2.07 -5.43 -6.25
CA GLY A 333 -3.02 -5.35 -5.15
C GLY A 333 -4.21 -4.45 -5.46
N ARG A 334 -5.11 -4.36 -4.49
CA ARG A 334 -6.35 -3.58 -4.50
C ARG A 334 -6.13 -2.18 -3.91
N TYR A 335 -6.71 -1.15 -4.54
CA TYR A 335 -6.51 0.26 -4.22
C TYR A 335 -7.81 1.09 -4.38
N ASP A 336 -8.87 0.69 -3.70
CA ASP A 336 -10.19 1.32 -3.81
C ASP A 336 -10.19 2.76 -3.23
N ALA A 337 -9.38 3.02 -2.21
CA ALA A 337 -9.21 4.35 -1.62
C ALA A 337 -8.59 5.33 -2.62
N LEU A 338 -7.67 4.87 -3.48
CA LEU A 338 -7.02 5.69 -4.49
C LEU A 338 -8.05 6.19 -5.52
N THR A 339 -8.95 5.31 -5.98
CA THR A 339 -10.01 5.69 -6.92
C THR A 339 -10.96 6.71 -6.30
N ARG A 340 -11.30 6.58 -5.01
CA ARG A 340 -12.14 7.57 -4.30
C ARG A 340 -11.52 8.96 -4.25
N ILE A 341 -10.21 9.05 -4.01
CA ILE A 341 -9.51 10.33 -3.93
C ILE A 341 -9.46 10.99 -5.31
N LEU A 342 -9.03 10.26 -6.34
CA LEU A 342 -8.92 10.78 -7.70
C LEU A 342 -10.29 11.03 -8.36
N GLY A 343 -11.29 10.23 -8.03
CA GLY A 343 -12.68 10.40 -8.43
C GLY A 343 -13.45 11.47 -7.66
N ARG A 344 -12.78 12.25 -6.80
CA ARG A 344 -13.38 13.36 -6.03
C ARG A 344 -14.64 12.94 -5.26
N GLY A 345 -14.58 11.75 -4.65
CA GLY A 345 -15.66 11.15 -3.88
C GLY A 345 -16.36 9.98 -4.59
N ARG A 346 -16.31 9.90 -5.92
CA ARG A 346 -16.73 8.69 -6.66
C ARG A 346 -15.71 7.59 -6.40
N ALA A 347 -16.16 6.42 -5.94
CA ALA A 347 -15.31 5.26 -5.71
C ALA A 347 -15.65 4.16 -6.70
N VAL A 348 -14.62 3.53 -7.26
CA VAL A 348 -14.71 2.36 -8.13
C VAL A 348 -13.78 1.29 -7.55
N PRO A 349 -14.25 0.05 -7.33
CA PRO A 349 -13.36 -1.04 -6.93
C PRO A 349 -12.25 -1.20 -7.96
N ALA A 350 -10.99 -1.29 -7.53
CA ALA A 350 -9.88 -1.41 -8.45
C ALA A 350 -8.76 -2.30 -7.92
N VAL A 351 -8.25 -3.15 -8.80
CA VAL A 351 -7.15 -4.09 -8.51
C VAL A 351 -6.30 -4.26 -9.76
N GLY A 352 -5.01 -4.41 -9.56
CA GLY A 352 -4.10 -4.60 -10.68
C GLY A 352 -2.68 -4.82 -10.24
N GLY A 353 -1.76 -4.82 -11.21
CA GLY A 353 -0.37 -5.16 -10.95
C GLY A 353 0.57 -4.80 -12.08
N VAL A 354 1.85 -4.94 -11.79
CA VAL A 354 2.94 -4.68 -12.73
C VAL A 354 3.93 -5.84 -12.73
N VAL A 355 4.47 -6.12 -13.91
CA VAL A 355 5.63 -7.00 -14.13
C VAL A 355 6.78 -6.20 -14.72
N ARG A 356 8.00 -6.56 -14.33
CA ARG A 356 9.24 -5.91 -14.80
C ARG A 356 9.92 -6.77 -15.87
N PRO A 357 9.89 -6.37 -17.15
CA PRO A 357 10.42 -7.18 -18.25
C PRO A 357 11.90 -7.51 -18.10
N GLU A 358 12.71 -6.63 -17.51
CA GLU A 358 14.14 -6.86 -17.29
C GLU A 358 14.40 -8.03 -16.34
N LEU A 359 13.56 -8.19 -15.32
CA LEU A 359 13.67 -9.29 -14.36
C LEU A 359 13.27 -10.62 -15.02
N VAL A 360 12.21 -10.59 -15.82
CA VAL A 360 11.78 -11.78 -16.59
C VAL A 360 12.88 -12.25 -17.55
N LEU A 361 13.55 -11.33 -18.24
CA LEU A 361 14.70 -11.68 -19.10
C LEU A 361 15.86 -12.28 -18.32
N THR A 362 16.19 -11.70 -17.16
CA THR A 362 17.27 -12.20 -16.30
C THR A 362 17.02 -13.68 -15.92
N LEU A 363 15.77 -14.03 -15.62
CA LEU A 363 15.39 -15.41 -15.29
C LEU A 363 15.35 -16.34 -16.51
N THR A 364 15.00 -15.81 -17.69
CA THR A 364 14.97 -16.58 -18.94
C THR A 364 16.38 -17.00 -19.38
N GLU A 365 17.36 -16.09 -19.28
CA GLU A 365 18.76 -16.35 -19.64
C GLU A 365 19.42 -17.41 -18.74
N GLU A 366 18.94 -17.55 -17.51
CA GLU A 366 19.43 -18.53 -16.53
C GLU A 366 18.78 -19.91 -16.70
N THR A 367 17.49 -19.97 -17.07
CA THR A 367 16.80 -21.25 -17.33
C THR A 367 17.31 -21.95 -18.60
N ALA A 368 17.98 -21.21 -19.49
CA ALA A 368 18.59 -21.73 -20.71
C ALA A 368 20.03 -22.26 -20.51
N GLN A 369 20.62 -22.07 -19.33
CA GLN A 369 21.93 -22.62 -18.92
C GLN A 369 21.75 -23.85 -18.04
#